data_AF-A0A117T1Q1-F1
#
_entry.id   AF-A0A117T1Q1-F1
#
_cell.length_a   1.000
_cell.length_b   1.000
_cell.length_c   1.000
_cell.angle_alpha   90.00
_cell.angle_beta   90.00
_cell.angle_gamma   90.00
#
_symmetry.space_group_name_H-M   'P 1'
#
loop_
_entity.id
_entity.type
_entity.pdbx_description
1 polymer ?
#
loop_
_entity_poly.entity_id
_entity_poly.type
_entity_poly.pdbx_seq_one_letter_code
_entity_poly.pdbx_strand_id
1 'polypeptide(L)'
;MARMTRGVRSTSNRVEFVSNIDRTQYTMKRLKAAALTEIGSYIRKKMVAKAKLQRNMKRNKRIAASFQYWRRKRENDLQIGIKHNTWYGVDQELGTRNHRKKAILMNTVFENVDDIRRIAGVYIAAIEDENKAAGLINEDGSW
;
A
#
# COMPACT_ATOMS: atom_id res chain seq x y z
N MET A 1 -5.75 24.46 -0.91
CA MET A 1 -6.90 23.55 -0.78
C MET A 1 -6.96 22.66 -2.01
N ALA A 2 -7.00 21.34 -1.86
CA ALA A 2 -7.15 20.44 -3.02
C ALA A 2 -8.59 20.54 -3.53
N ARG A 3 -8.79 20.87 -4.81
CA ARG A 3 -10.09 20.79 -5.48
C ARG A 3 -10.57 19.33 -5.41
N MET A 4 -11.46 19.06 -4.47
CA MET A 4 -12.25 17.83 -4.44
C MET A 4 -13.29 17.93 -5.57
N THR A 5 -13.66 16.80 -6.18
CA THR A 5 -14.77 16.72 -7.14
C THR A 5 -16.01 17.39 -6.57
N ARG A 6 -16.82 18.01 -7.44
CA ARG A 6 -17.91 18.98 -7.11
C ARG A 6 -18.95 18.55 -6.05
N GLY A 7 -18.90 17.32 -5.52
CA GLY A 7 -19.91 16.74 -4.62
C GLY A 7 -19.44 16.17 -3.27
N VAL A 8 -18.21 16.42 -2.81
CA VAL A 8 -17.76 15.97 -1.47
C VAL A 8 -17.25 17.14 -0.63
N ARG A 9 -17.94 17.44 0.48
CA ARG A 9 -17.50 18.43 1.48
C ARG A 9 -16.89 17.69 2.67
N SER A 10 -15.67 18.03 3.06
CA SER A 10 -15.02 17.45 4.24
C SER A 10 -14.75 18.55 5.25
N THR A 11 -15.43 18.48 6.39
CA THR A 11 -15.06 19.21 7.62
C THR A 11 -14.16 18.30 8.45
N SER A 12 -13.37 18.87 9.37
CA SER A 12 -12.30 18.20 10.15
C SER A 12 -12.69 16.86 10.80
N ASN A 13 -14.00 16.59 10.96
CA ASN A 13 -14.52 15.37 11.59
C ASN A 13 -15.68 14.68 10.83
N ARG A 14 -16.14 15.20 9.69
CA ARG A 14 -17.26 14.62 8.91
C ARG A 14 -17.07 14.81 7.41
N VAL A 15 -17.40 13.77 6.65
CA VAL A 15 -17.45 13.80 5.18
C VAL A 15 -18.91 13.78 4.77
N GLU A 16 -19.36 14.86 4.13
CA GLU A 16 -20.70 14.97 3.57
C GLU A 16 -20.65 14.66 2.07
N PHE A 17 -21.55 13.79 1.64
CA PHE A 17 -21.67 13.37 0.24
C PHE A 17 -22.91 14.01 -0.37
N VAL A 18 -22.75 14.61 -1.55
CA VAL A 18 -23.87 15.17 -2.32
C VAL A 18 -24.64 14.08 -3.07
N SER A 19 -23.97 12.98 -3.45
CA SER A 19 -24.59 11.87 -4.17
C SER A 19 -24.05 10.51 -3.74
N ASN A 20 -24.84 9.45 -4.01
CA ASN A 20 -24.40 8.07 -3.83
C ASN A 20 -23.17 7.74 -4.69
N ILE A 21 -23.07 8.32 -5.88
CA ILE A 21 -21.91 8.15 -6.78
C ILE A 21 -20.65 8.74 -6.14
N ASP A 22 -20.75 9.93 -5.56
CA ASP A 22 -19.63 10.58 -4.87
C ASP A 22 -19.17 9.77 -3.65
N ARG A 23 -20.13 9.18 -2.91
CA ARG A 23 -19.83 8.27 -1.80
C ARG A 23 -19.07 7.04 -2.27
N THR A 24 -19.56 6.34 -3.29
CA THR A 24 -18.90 5.14 -3.84
C THR A 24 -17.49 5.45 -4.33
N GLN A 25 -17.31 6.53 -5.10
CA GLN A 25 -15.99 6.94 -5.59
C GLN A 25 -15.02 7.26 -4.45
N TYR A 26 -15.50 7.94 -3.41
CA TYR A 26 -14.71 8.27 -2.23
C TYR A 26 -14.31 7.01 -1.45
N THR A 27 -15.25 6.09 -1.21
CA THR A 27 -15.01 4.81 -0.54
C THR A 27 -14.00 3.95 -1.31
N MET A 28 -14.20 3.77 -2.62
CA MET A 28 -13.25 3.03 -3.47
C MET A 28 -11.85 3.62 -3.40
N LYS A 29 -11.72 4.95 -3.47
CA LYS A 29 -10.42 5.63 -3.34
C LYS A 29 -9.79 5.38 -1.98
N ARG A 30 -10.59 5.41 -0.90
CA ARG A 30 -10.12 5.22 0.47
C ARG A 30 -9.62 3.80 0.73
N LEU A 31 -10.35 2.80 0.24
CA LEU A 31 -10.00 1.38 0.38
C LEU A 31 -8.78 1.03 -0.46
N LYS A 32 -8.70 1.50 -1.70
CA LYS A 32 -7.47 1.39 -2.51
C LYS A 32 -6.28 2.00 -1.79
N ALA A 33 -6.43 3.19 -1.23
CA ALA A 33 -5.36 3.86 -0.51
C ALA A 33 -4.94 3.14 0.79
N ALA A 34 -5.86 2.44 1.45
CA ALA A 34 -5.56 1.60 2.62
C ALA A 34 -4.81 0.34 2.19
N ALA A 35 -5.33 -0.39 1.20
CA ALA A 35 -4.70 -1.58 0.63
C ALA A 35 -3.25 -1.33 0.20
N LEU A 36 -3.00 -0.25 -0.56
CA LEU A 36 -1.64 0.11 -1.02
C LEU A 36 -0.70 0.44 0.15
N THR A 37 -1.20 1.06 1.20
CA THR A 37 -0.39 1.39 2.40
C THR A 37 -0.01 0.11 3.14
N GLU A 38 -0.94 -0.82 3.27
CA GLU A 38 -0.70 -2.10 3.92
C GLU A 38 0.27 -2.96 3.11
N ILE A 39 0.09 -3.05 1.79
CA ILE A 39 1.02 -3.74 0.88
C ILE A 39 2.43 -3.15 1.01
N GLY A 40 2.57 -1.82 0.99
CA GLY A 40 3.87 -1.16 1.14
C GLY A 40 4.54 -1.45 2.48
N SER A 41 3.76 -1.41 3.57
CA SER A 41 4.24 -1.76 4.91
C SER A 41 4.68 -3.23 5.00
N TYR A 42 3.88 -4.14 4.44
CA TYR A 42 4.13 -5.58 4.42
C TYR A 42 5.43 -5.91 3.68
N ILE A 43 5.57 -5.43 2.44
CA ILE A 43 6.74 -5.67 1.61
C ILE A 43 7.99 -5.07 2.25
N ARG A 44 7.91 -3.85 2.79
CA ARG A 44 9.04 -3.26 3.52
C ARG A 44 9.45 -4.12 4.72
N LYS A 45 8.51 -4.66 5.49
CA LYS A 45 8.80 -5.54 6.63
C LYS A 45 9.55 -6.79 6.18
N LYS A 46 9.13 -7.40 5.06
CA LYS A 46 9.80 -8.57 4.47
C LYS A 46 11.19 -8.26 3.94
N MET A 47 11.37 -7.13 3.24
CA MET A 47 12.66 -6.68 2.74
C MET A 47 13.66 -6.45 3.89
N VAL A 48 13.22 -5.77 4.95
CA VAL A 48 14.04 -5.54 6.16
C VAL A 48 14.40 -6.87 6.83
N ALA A 49 13.46 -7.80 6.94
CA ALA A 49 13.73 -9.13 7.50
C ALA A 49 14.79 -9.88 6.68
N LYS A 50 14.61 -9.93 5.35
CA LYS A 50 15.53 -10.59 4.41
C LYS A 50 16.93 -9.99 4.45
N ALA A 51 17.04 -8.66 4.48
CA ALA A 51 18.31 -7.97 4.64
C ALA A 51 19.00 -8.25 5.99
N LYS A 52 18.22 -8.37 7.07
CA LYS A 52 18.75 -8.69 8.41
C LYS A 52 19.22 -10.12 8.58
N LEU A 53 18.75 -11.07 7.76
CA LEU A 53 19.20 -12.46 7.77
C LEU A 53 20.64 -12.64 7.26
N GLN A 54 21.19 -11.62 6.60
CA GLN A 54 22.56 -11.67 6.12
C GLN A 54 23.58 -11.64 7.26
N ARG A 55 24.79 -12.15 6.99
CA ARG A 55 25.88 -12.22 7.97
C ARG A 55 26.15 -10.84 8.57
N ASN A 56 26.16 -10.76 9.90
CA ASN A 56 26.39 -9.56 10.70
C ASN A 56 25.36 -8.41 10.52
N MET A 57 24.17 -8.69 9.99
CA MET A 57 23.14 -7.66 9.71
C MET A 57 21.99 -7.59 10.72
N LYS A 58 21.83 -8.59 11.58
CA LYS A 58 20.68 -8.74 12.49
C LYS A 58 20.38 -7.50 13.36
N ARG A 59 21.43 -6.85 13.89
CA ARG A 59 21.32 -5.69 14.80
C ARG A 59 21.41 -4.33 14.11
N ASN A 60 21.61 -4.30 12.78
CA ASN A 60 21.88 -3.05 12.08
C ASN A 60 20.60 -2.23 11.84
N LYS A 61 20.53 -1.05 12.45
CA LYS A 61 19.39 -0.12 12.36
C LYS A 61 19.29 0.57 10.98
N ARG A 62 20.41 0.70 10.26
CA ARG A 62 20.47 1.39 8.96
C ARG A 62 19.68 0.67 7.86
N ILE A 63 19.51 -0.65 7.99
CA ILE A 63 18.75 -1.47 7.05
C ILE A 63 17.30 -1.00 6.97
N ALA A 64 16.65 -0.80 8.12
CA ALA A 64 15.26 -0.33 8.15
C ALA A 64 15.12 1.06 7.53
N ALA A 65 16.10 1.93 7.68
CA ALA A 65 16.10 3.27 7.09
C ALA A 65 16.38 3.28 5.58
N SER A 66 16.94 2.19 5.03
CA SER A 66 17.33 2.11 3.61
C SER A 66 16.17 1.72 2.71
N PHE A 67 15.17 1.00 3.23
CA PHE A 67 13.98 0.60 2.49
C PHE A 67 12.80 1.50 2.81
N GLN A 68 12.16 2.02 1.76
CA GLN A 68 11.11 3.01 1.86
C GLN A 68 9.97 2.68 0.88
N TYR A 69 8.78 3.18 1.18
CA TYR A 69 7.63 3.07 0.31
C TYR A 69 6.82 4.36 0.36
N TRP A 70 6.17 4.68 -0.74
CA TRP A 70 5.37 5.89 -0.90
C TRP A 70 4.11 5.55 -1.68
N ARG A 71 2.96 5.83 -1.08
CA ARG A 71 1.68 5.82 -1.79
C ARG A 71 1.45 7.19 -2.41
N ARG A 72 1.40 7.28 -3.74
CA ARG A 72 1.19 8.56 -4.41
C ARG A 72 -0.29 8.91 -4.44
N LYS A 73 -0.66 10.07 -3.88
CA LYS A 73 -2.06 10.46 -3.67
C LYS A 73 -2.79 10.81 -4.97
N ARG A 74 -2.08 11.35 -5.97
CA ARG A 74 -2.66 11.80 -7.24
C ARG A 74 -2.84 10.64 -8.21
N GLU A 75 -1.81 9.83 -8.37
CA GLU A 75 -1.75 8.68 -9.27
C GLU A 75 -2.42 7.44 -8.66
N ASN A 76 -2.57 7.41 -7.32
CA ASN A 76 -3.18 6.33 -6.55
C ASN A 76 -2.50 4.97 -6.75
N ASP A 77 -1.17 4.97 -6.71
CA ASP A 77 -0.33 3.78 -6.81
C ASP A 77 0.70 3.74 -5.66
N LEU A 78 1.44 2.63 -5.62
CA LEU A 78 2.48 2.37 -4.63
C LEU A 78 3.84 2.33 -5.32
N GLN A 79 4.76 3.16 -4.83
CA GLN A 79 6.18 3.06 -5.14
C GLN A 79 6.91 2.44 -3.95
N ILE A 80 7.70 1.41 -4.23
CA ILE A 80 8.60 0.80 -3.25
C ILE A 80 10.01 1.05 -3.76
N GLY A 81 10.89 1.48 -2.87
CA GLY A 81 12.21 1.88 -3.27
C GLY A 81 13.24 1.77 -2.17
N ILE A 82 14.44 2.10 -2.59
CA ILE A 82 15.63 2.05 -1.79
C ILE A 82 16.22 3.45 -1.78
N LYS A 83 16.63 3.91 -0.60
CA LYS A 83 17.34 5.18 -0.46
C LYS A 83 18.61 5.15 -1.32
N HIS A 84 18.81 6.19 -2.14
CA HIS A 84 19.96 6.31 -3.02
C HIS A 84 21.29 6.23 -2.25
N ASN A 85 22.35 5.75 -2.91
CA ASN A 85 23.72 5.68 -2.38
C ASN A 85 23.83 4.97 -1.02
N THR A 86 22.98 3.99 -0.75
CA THR A 86 23.04 3.19 0.47
C THR A 86 23.64 1.83 0.20
N TRP A 87 24.70 1.50 0.94
CA TRP A 87 25.30 0.17 0.88
C TRP A 87 24.30 -0.94 1.25
N TYR A 88 23.47 -0.71 2.28
CA TYR A 88 22.43 -1.65 2.72
C TYR A 88 21.23 -1.75 1.79
N GLY A 89 21.26 -1.00 0.69
CA GLY A 89 20.16 -0.85 -0.23
C GLY A 89 20.63 -1.04 -1.67
N VAL A 90 20.97 0.06 -2.35
CA VAL A 90 21.24 0.09 -3.79
C VAL A 90 22.38 -0.86 -4.15
N ASP A 91 23.47 -0.80 -3.39
CA ASP A 91 24.62 -1.66 -3.65
C ASP A 91 24.20 -3.11 -3.54
N GLN A 92 23.56 -3.53 -2.44
CA GLN A 92 23.05 -4.89 -2.27
C GLN A 92 22.04 -5.32 -3.35
N GLU A 93 21.19 -4.40 -3.81
CA GLU A 93 20.18 -4.68 -4.82
C GLU A 93 20.80 -4.99 -6.19
N LEU A 94 21.81 -4.22 -6.60
CA LEU A 94 22.41 -4.29 -7.94
C LEU A 94 23.69 -5.15 -7.99
N GLY A 95 24.39 -5.29 -6.87
CA GLY A 95 25.74 -5.82 -6.86
C GLY A 95 26.78 -4.70 -6.98
N THR A 96 28.01 -4.99 -6.56
CA THR A 96 29.18 -4.16 -6.82
C THR A 96 30.34 -5.05 -7.27
N ARG A 97 31.51 -4.48 -7.58
CA ARG A 97 32.70 -5.29 -7.91
C ARG A 97 33.05 -6.31 -6.82
N ASN A 98 32.81 -5.96 -5.55
CA ASN A 98 33.24 -6.75 -4.40
C ASN A 98 32.14 -7.65 -3.83
N HIS A 99 30.89 -7.56 -4.32
CA HIS A 99 29.83 -8.46 -3.89
C HIS A 99 28.80 -8.70 -5.00
N ARG A 100 28.20 -9.90 -5.00
CA ARG A 100 27.16 -10.26 -5.97
C ARG A 100 25.85 -9.52 -5.70
N LYS A 101 25.04 -9.39 -6.76
CA LYS A 101 23.65 -8.91 -6.71
C LYS A 101 22.82 -9.79 -5.78
N LYS A 102 22.06 -9.18 -4.86
CA LYS A 102 21.12 -9.89 -3.98
C LYS A 102 19.66 -9.71 -4.37
N ALA A 103 19.34 -8.62 -5.09
CA ALA A 103 18.00 -8.34 -5.59
C ALA A 103 16.90 -8.44 -4.51
N ILE A 104 17.14 -7.84 -3.34
CA ILE A 104 16.28 -8.00 -2.16
C ILE A 104 14.89 -7.45 -2.45
N LEU A 105 14.79 -6.24 -3.00
CA LEU A 105 13.51 -5.63 -3.33
C LEU A 105 12.77 -6.48 -4.36
N MET A 106 13.44 -6.78 -5.48
CA MET A 106 12.79 -7.49 -6.59
C MET A 106 12.35 -8.90 -6.17
N ASN A 107 13.23 -9.67 -5.53
CA ASN A 107 12.90 -11.02 -5.07
C ASN A 107 11.81 -11.01 -4.01
N THR A 108 11.83 -10.07 -3.06
CA THR A 108 10.79 -9.99 -2.03
C THR A 108 9.42 -9.69 -2.65
N VAL A 109 9.33 -8.83 -3.67
CA VAL A 109 8.05 -8.58 -4.34
C VAL A 109 7.55 -9.85 -5.02
N PHE A 110 8.38 -10.52 -5.83
CA PHE A 110 7.97 -11.73 -6.54
C PHE A 110 7.61 -12.90 -5.63
N GLU A 111 8.39 -13.13 -4.57
CA GLU A 111 8.13 -14.19 -3.58
C GLU A 111 6.83 -13.98 -2.80
N ASN A 112 6.29 -12.76 -2.78
CA ASN A 112 5.12 -12.41 -1.98
C ASN A 112 3.94 -11.94 -2.86
N VAL A 113 3.91 -12.27 -4.16
CA VAL A 113 2.81 -11.88 -5.06
C VAL A 113 1.46 -12.37 -4.56
N ASP A 114 1.38 -13.61 -4.06
CA ASP A 114 0.13 -14.16 -3.55
C ASP A 114 -0.35 -13.45 -2.28
N ASP A 115 0.58 -13.06 -1.40
CA ASP A 115 0.26 -12.27 -0.22
C ASP A 115 -0.23 -10.87 -0.59
N ILE A 116 0.39 -10.25 -1.60
CA ILE A 116 -0.07 -8.96 -2.15
C ILE A 116 -1.51 -9.10 -2.67
N ARG A 117 -1.80 -10.17 -3.43
CA ARG A 117 -3.15 -10.45 -3.95
C ARG A 117 -4.14 -10.67 -2.82
N ARG A 118 -3.77 -11.43 -1.80
CA ARG A 118 -4.62 -11.70 -0.62
C ARG A 118 -4.91 -10.42 0.17
N ILE A 119 -3.91 -9.58 0.42
CA ILE A 119 -4.11 -8.28 1.09
C ILE A 119 -5.06 -7.42 0.25
N ALA A 120 -4.83 -7.30 -1.06
CA ALA A 120 -5.74 -6.56 -1.94
C ALA A 120 -7.16 -7.12 -1.93
N GLY A 121 -7.31 -8.44 -1.90
CA GLY A 121 -8.59 -9.16 -1.86
C GLY A 121 -9.44 -8.82 -0.63
N VAL A 122 -8.84 -8.67 0.56
CA VAL A 122 -9.58 -8.29 1.79
C VAL A 122 -10.31 -6.96 1.61
N TYR A 123 -9.67 -5.98 0.98
CA TYR A 123 -10.27 -4.67 0.74
C TYR A 123 -11.31 -4.69 -0.38
N ILE A 124 -11.23 -5.63 -1.33
CA ILE A 124 -12.26 -5.84 -2.36
C ILE A 124 -13.49 -6.48 -1.73
N ALA A 125 -13.30 -7.53 -0.92
CA ALA A 125 -14.39 -8.18 -0.20
C ALA A 125 -15.15 -7.19 0.70
N ALA A 126 -14.44 -6.29 1.39
CA ALA A 126 -15.07 -5.23 2.18
C ALA A 126 -15.99 -4.31 1.35
N ILE A 127 -15.68 -4.08 0.06
CA ILE A 127 -16.56 -3.32 -0.86
C ILE A 127 -17.82 -4.14 -1.18
N GLU A 128 -17.65 -5.42 -1.47
CA GLU A 128 -18.77 -6.31 -1.80
C GLU A 128 -19.74 -6.45 -0.63
N ASP A 129 -19.23 -6.57 0.59
CA ASP A 129 -20.05 -6.66 1.80
C ASP A 129 -20.81 -5.36 2.07
N GLU A 130 -20.19 -4.18 1.89
CA GLU A 130 -20.90 -2.89 2.00
C GLU A 130 -22.01 -2.79 0.94
N ASN A 131 -21.74 -3.23 -0.29
CA ASN A 131 -22.73 -3.21 -1.37
C ASN A 131 -23.91 -4.17 -1.09
N LYS A 132 -23.64 -5.37 -0.57
CA LYS A 132 -24.68 -6.33 -0.16
C LYS A 132 -25.54 -5.76 0.96
N ALA A 133 -24.92 -5.20 2.00
CA ALA A 133 -25.64 -4.57 3.10
C ALA A 133 -26.52 -3.39 2.64
N ALA A 134 -26.02 -2.56 1.71
CA ALA A 134 -26.80 -1.49 1.11
C ALA A 134 -27.97 -2.00 0.24
N GLY A 135 -27.80 -3.13 -0.43
CA GLY A 135 -28.87 -3.78 -1.21
C GLY A 135 -30.03 -4.27 -0.33
N LEU A 136 -29.72 -4.93 0.78
CA LEU A 136 -30.73 -5.43 1.74
C LEU A 136 -31.59 -4.29 2.32
N ILE A 137 -30.97 -3.15 2.65
CA ILE A 137 -31.69 -1.97 3.17
C ILE A 137 -32.71 -1.42 2.16
N ASN A 138 -32.44 -1.54 0.85
CA ASN A 138 -33.36 -1.07 -0.20
C ASN A 138 -34.48 -2.08 -0.52
N GLU A 139 -34.30 -3.36 -0.20
CA GLU A 139 -35.35 -4.40 -0.37
C GLU A 139 -36.39 -4.35 0.76
N ASP A 140 -36.02 -3.84 1.94
CA ASP A 140 -36.89 -3.74 3.12
C ASP A 140 -37.74 -2.45 3.19
N GLY A 141 -37.61 -1.54 2.20
CA GLY A 141 -38.24 -0.23 2.20
C GLY A 141 -38.90 0.12 0.86
N SER A 142 -40.15 -0.30 0.67
CA SER A 142 -41.02 0.10 -0.43
C SER A 142 -41.20 1.63 -0.52
N TRP A 143 -40.90 2.18 -1.70
CA TRP A 143 -41.13 3.52 -2.30
C TRP A 143 -40.85 4.77 -1.46
#